data_AF-A0A1F4V8W3-F1
#
_entry.id   AF-A0A1F4V8W3-F1
#
_cell.length_a   1.000
_cell.length_b   1.000
_cell.length_c   1.000
_cell.angle_alpha   90.00
_cell.angle_beta   90.00
_cell.angle_gamma   90.00
#
_symmetry.space_group_name_H-M   'P 1'
#
loop_
_entity.id
_entity.type
_entity.pdbx_description
1 polymer ?
#
loop_
_entity_poly.entity_id
_entity_poly.type
_entity_poly.pdbx_seq_one_letter_code
_entity_poly.pdbx_strand_id
1 'polypeptide(L)'
;MIVSEDSKELVPYTEFKKGLRESLSLNEGDKPKAIAETYVTFTRTLREQIVDDERKRANAEREEREAQTLADHLGRGKSTAGLDDETLTALSNALTNISAFMGSTEGKMPDELSRLYSTVNSQIIEKRQQNY
;
A
#
# COMPACT_ATOMS: atom_id res chain seq x y z
N MET A 1 -8.30 -25.41 0.10
CA MET A 1 -6.96 -25.01 -0.37
C MET A 1 -6.95 -25.27 -1.87
N ILE A 2 -7.25 -24.26 -2.68
CA ILE A 2 -7.30 -24.41 -4.14
C ILE A 2 -6.11 -23.62 -4.68
N VAL A 3 -5.07 -24.36 -5.02
CA VAL A 3 -4.05 -23.94 -5.98
C VAL A 3 -4.44 -24.65 -7.28
N SER A 4 -4.80 -23.88 -8.29
CA SER A 4 -4.94 -24.32 -9.68
C SER A 4 -4.52 -23.10 -10.49
N GLU A 5 -3.28 -23.03 -10.98
CA GLU A 5 -2.84 -23.58 -12.28
C GLU A 5 -3.79 -23.19 -13.43
N ASP A 6 -3.97 -21.88 -13.60
CA ASP A 6 -4.16 -21.23 -14.89
C ASP A 6 -3.87 -19.74 -14.64
N SER A 7 -2.59 -19.39 -14.50
CA SER A 7 -2.13 -18.04 -14.14
C SER A 7 -2.34 -17.06 -15.29
N LYS A 8 -3.60 -16.81 -15.67
CA LYS A 8 -3.97 -15.49 -16.15
C LYS A 8 -3.73 -14.58 -14.96
N GLU A 9 -2.61 -13.87 -14.96
CA GLU A 9 -2.47 -12.71 -14.08
C GLU A 9 -3.78 -11.95 -14.19
N LEU A 10 -4.48 -11.79 -13.06
CA LEU A 10 -5.65 -10.94 -13.01
C LEU A 10 -5.20 -9.62 -13.64
N VAL A 11 -5.92 -9.14 -14.67
CA VAL A 11 -5.56 -7.92 -15.41
C VAL A 11 -5.10 -6.76 -14.50
N PRO A 12 -5.71 -6.52 -13.32
CA PRO A 12 -5.23 -5.52 -12.37
C PRO A 12 -3.78 -5.70 -11.92
N TYR A 13 -3.30 -6.94 -11.79
CA TYR A 13 -1.97 -7.25 -11.33
C TYR A 13 -0.89 -6.98 -12.38
N THR A 14 -1.17 -7.28 -13.65
CA THR A 14 -0.26 -6.94 -14.76
C THR A 14 -0.14 -5.42 -14.93
N GLU A 15 -1.27 -4.70 -14.91
CA GLU A 15 -1.29 -3.24 -14.96
C GLU A 15 -0.61 -2.62 -13.75
N PHE A 16 -0.82 -3.17 -12.55
CA PHE A 16 -0.13 -2.73 -11.33
C PHE A 16 1.37 -2.93 -11.42
N LYS A 17 1.85 -4.11 -11.86
CA LYS A 17 3.29 -4.36 -12.07
C LYS A 17 3.91 -3.37 -13.05
N LYS A 18 3.19 -3.05 -14.13
CA LYS A 18 3.62 -2.05 -15.12
C LYS A 18 3.72 -0.66 -14.48
N GLY A 19 2.67 -0.19 -13.81
CA GLY A 19 2.68 1.10 -13.11
C GLY A 19 3.75 1.17 -12.00
N LEU A 20 4.02 0.06 -11.33
CA LEU A 20 5.07 -0.04 -10.31
C LEU A 20 6.46 0.13 -10.94
N ARG A 21 6.73 -0.54 -12.07
CA ARG A 21 7.99 -0.37 -12.81
C ARG A 21 8.17 1.06 -13.34
N GLU A 22 7.10 1.66 -13.85
CA GLU A 22 7.11 3.07 -14.29
C GLU A 22 7.42 4.00 -13.11
N SER A 23 6.77 3.78 -11.96
CA SER A 23 7.03 4.53 -10.72
C SER A 23 8.48 4.37 -10.23
N LEU A 24 9.04 3.16 -10.29
CA LEU A 24 10.43 2.88 -9.89
C LEU A 24 11.47 3.49 -10.85
N SER A 25 11.05 3.85 -12.06
CA SER A 25 11.90 4.51 -13.06
C SER A 25 11.97 6.03 -12.87
N LEU A 26 11.16 6.59 -11.96
CA LEU A 26 11.19 8.02 -11.63
C LEU A 26 12.41 8.38 -10.75
N ASN A 27 12.60 9.67 -10.50
CA ASN A 27 13.61 10.17 -9.57
C ASN A 27 13.28 9.73 -8.13
N GLU A 28 14.29 9.49 -7.29
CA GLU A 28 14.13 9.00 -5.91
C GLU A 28 13.11 9.78 -5.07
N GLY A 29 13.02 11.11 -5.23
CA GLY A 29 12.04 11.93 -4.51
C GLY A 29 10.59 11.77 -4.99
N ASP A 30 10.37 11.30 -6.22
CA ASP A 30 9.04 11.12 -6.82
C ASP A 30 8.52 9.68 -6.68
N LYS A 31 9.44 8.70 -6.52
CA LYS A 31 9.09 7.27 -6.40
C LYS A 31 8.05 6.98 -5.32
N PRO A 32 8.18 7.49 -4.07
CA PRO A 32 7.27 7.11 -2.99
C PRO A 32 5.82 7.48 -3.32
N LYS A 33 5.62 8.70 -3.81
CA LYS A 33 4.30 9.21 -4.19
C LYS A 33 3.72 8.42 -5.36
N ALA A 34 4.50 8.21 -6.42
CA ALA A 34 4.04 7.49 -7.59
C ALA A 34 3.67 6.02 -7.28
N ILE A 35 4.44 5.34 -6.42
CA ILE A 35 4.12 3.98 -5.95
C ILE A 35 2.81 3.97 -5.17
N ALA A 36 2.60 4.94 -4.27
CA ALA A 36 1.35 5.02 -3.52
C ALA A 36 0.13 5.29 -4.42
N GLU A 37 0.25 6.21 -5.39
CA GLU A 37 -0.80 6.50 -6.38
C GLU A 37 -1.10 5.29 -7.29
N THR A 38 -0.05 4.56 -7.67
CA THR A 38 -0.18 3.29 -8.41
C THR A 38 -0.92 2.25 -7.57
N TYR A 39 -0.64 2.17 -6.28
CA TYR A 39 -1.31 1.25 -5.36
C TYR A 39 -2.79 1.61 -5.12
N VAL A 40 -3.14 2.91 -5.06
CA VAL A 40 -4.53 3.38 -5.04
C VAL A 40 -5.27 2.92 -6.31
N THR A 41 -4.65 3.11 -7.47
CA THR A 41 -5.25 2.72 -8.75
C THR A 41 -5.50 1.22 -8.81
N PHE A 42 -4.54 0.42 -8.33
CA PHE A 42 -4.68 -1.04 -8.25
C PHE A 42 -5.82 -1.47 -7.33
N THR A 43 -5.86 -0.98 -6.10
CA THR A 43 -6.89 -1.34 -5.11
C THR A 43 -8.29 -0.91 -5.57
N ARG A 44 -8.41 0.26 -6.22
CA ARG A 44 -9.67 0.69 -6.86
C ARG A 44 -10.10 -0.25 -7.98
N THR A 45 -9.18 -0.60 -8.88
CA THR A 45 -9.48 -1.51 -9.99
C THR A 45 -9.91 -2.89 -9.48
N LEU A 46 -9.23 -3.40 -8.44
CA LEU A 46 -9.62 -4.65 -7.78
C LEU A 46 -11.03 -4.56 -7.21
N ARG A 47 -11.35 -3.47 -6.48
CA ARG A 47 -12.68 -3.26 -5.92
C ARG A 47 -13.76 -3.27 -7.01
N GLU A 48 -13.53 -2.59 -8.12
CA GLU A 48 -14.49 -2.48 -9.23
C GLU A 48 -14.74 -3.83 -9.93
N GLN A 49 -13.76 -4.75 -9.92
CA GLN A 49 -13.92 -6.09 -10.47
C GLN A 49 -14.67 -7.05 -9.54
N ILE A 50 -14.84 -6.69 -8.26
CA ILE A 50 -15.58 -7.50 -7.29
C ILE A 50 -17.04 -7.04 -7.28
N VAL A 51 -17.85 -7.60 -8.18
CA VAL A 51 -19.26 -7.20 -8.36
C VAL A 51 -20.19 -7.92 -7.37
N ASP A 52 -20.03 -9.24 -7.23
CA ASP A 52 -21.05 -10.10 -6.58
C ASP A 52 -20.65 -10.64 -5.18
N ASP A 53 -19.47 -10.26 -4.67
CA ASP A 53 -18.97 -10.72 -3.37
C ASP A 53 -18.81 -9.53 -2.42
N GLU A 54 -19.85 -9.26 -1.63
CA GLU A 54 -19.90 -8.12 -0.70
C GLU A 54 -18.75 -8.14 0.31
N ARG A 55 -18.35 -9.33 0.77
CA ARG A 55 -17.25 -9.46 1.75
C ARG A 55 -15.91 -9.12 1.12
N LYS A 56 -15.63 -9.62 -0.08
CA LYS A 56 -14.40 -9.28 -0.81
C LYS A 56 -14.41 -7.80 -1.21
N ARG A 57 -15.56 -7.25 -1.58
CA ARG A 57 -15.72 -5.84 -1.94
C ARG A 57 -15.44 -4.93 -0.75
N ALA A 58 -15.98 -5.24 0.43
CA ALA A 58 -15.71 -4.50 1.66
C ALA A 58 -14.21 -4.53 2.04
N ASN A 59 -13.55 -5.67 1.84
CA ASN A 59 -12.10 -5.77 2.04
C ASN A 59 -11.33 -4.89 1.06
N ALA A 60 -11.69 -4.92 -0.23
CA ALA A 60 -11.07 -4.07 -1.25
C ALA A 60 -11.33 -2.56 -1.01
N GLU A 61 -12.50 -2.20 -0.49
CA GLU A 61 -12.81 -0.84 -0.05
C GLU A 61 -11.92 -0.38 1.11
N ARG A 62 -11.66 -1.27 2.06
CA ARG A 62 -10.71 -0.98 3.15
C ARG A 62 -9.30 -0.78 2.60
N GLU A 63 -8.83 -1.68 1.74
CA GLU A 63 -7.51 -1.56 1.12
C GLU A 63 -7.36 -0.29 0.28
N GLU A 64 -8.40 0.12 -0.47
CA GLU A 64 -8.40 1.39 -1.21
C GLU A 64 -8.28 2.60 -0.26
N ARG A 65 -8.99 2.58 0.88
CA ARG A 65 -8.87 3.66 1.89
C ARG A 65 -7.48 3.72 2.51
N GLU A 66 -6.89 2.58 2.83
CA GLU A 66 -5.53 2.48 3.36
C GLU A 66 -4.51 3.00 2.33
N ALA A 67 -4.67 2.61 1.06
CA ALA A 67 -3.85 3.11 -0.04
C ALA A 67 -3.98 4.63 -0.22
N GLN A 68 -5.21 5.15 -0.16
CA GLN A 68 -5.47 6.59 -0.28
C GLN A 68 -4.86 7.37 0.89
N THR A 69 -4.91 6.81 2.10
CA THR A 69 -4.30 7.41 3.29
C THR A 69 -2.79 7.56 3.11
N LEU A 70 -2.12 6.55 2.55
CA LEU A 70 -0.70 6.63 2.22
C LEU A 70 -0.41 7.66 1.13
N ALA A 71 -1.17 7.66 0.04
CA ALA A 71 -0.99 8.63 -1.06
C ALA A 71 -1.18 10.08 -0.57
N ASP A 72 -2.21 10.33 0.24
CA ASP A 72 -2.47 11.63 0.84
C ASP A 72 -1.37 12.06 1.82
N HIS A 73 -0.82 11.12 2.59
CA HIS A 73 0.27 11.39 3.53
C HIS A 73 1.54 11.84 2.79
N LEU A 74 1.93 11.09 1.75
CA LEU A 74 3.10 11.38 0.92
C LEU A 74 2.89 12.66 0.08
N GLY A 75 1.70 12.85 -0.49
CA GLY A 75 1.38 14.03 -1.30
C GLY A 75 1.38 15.35 -0.52
N ARG A 76 1.18 15.29 0.80
CA ARG A 76 1.20 16.47 1.69
C ARG A 76 2.56 16.67 2.39
N GLY A 77 3.48 15.72 2.28
CA GLY A 77 4.76 15.73 3.00
C GLY A 77 4.60 15.84 4.52
N LYS A 78 3.56 15.21 5.08
CA LYS A 78 3.19 15.38 6.50
C LYS A 78 4.09 14.54 7.40
N SER A 79 4.39 15.06 8.59
CA SER A 79 4.98 14.28 9.66
C SER A 79 4.01 13.21 10.15
N THR A 80 4.53 12.05 10.58
CA THR A 80 3.75 11.02 11.26
C THR A 80 3.53 11.33 12.74
N ALA A 81 4.23 12.32 13.30
CA ALA A 81 4.09 12.70 14.70
C ALA A 81 2.65 13.18 15.00
N GLY A 82 2.03 12.59 16.02
CA GLY A 82 0.68 12.97 16.47
C GLY A 82 -0.47 12.44 15.62
N LEU A 83 -0.21 11.53 14.66
CA LEU A 83 -1.28 10.81 13.97
C LEU A 83 -2.04 9.91 14.96
N ASP A 84 -3.34 9.75 14.75
CA ASP A 84 -4.19 8.83 15.51
C ASP A 84 -3.91 7.36 15.14
N ASP A 85 -4.43 6.44 15.95
CA ASP A 85 -4.14 4.99 15.81
C ASP A 85 -4.74 4.39 14.54
N GLU A 86 -5.89 4.90 14.08
CA GLU A 86 -6.53 4.44 12.85
C GLU A 86 -5.67 4.82 11.64
N THR A 87 -5.20 6.07 11.59
CA THR A 87 -4.30 6.54 10.52
C THR A 87 -2.97 5.79 10.53
N LEU A 88 -2.34 5.61 11.70
CA LEU A 88 -1.09 4.85 11.80
C LEU A 88 -1.26 3.39 11.34
N THR A 89 -2.36 2.76 11.72
CA THR A 89 -2.67 1.38 11.30
C THR A 89 -2.90 1.30 9.79
N ALA A 90 -3.64 2.25 9.22
CA ALA A 90 -3.87 2.31 7.78
C ALA A 90 -2.56 2.48 6.99
N LEU A 91 -1.67 3.37 7.45
CA LEU A 91 -0.35 3.56 6.86
C LEU A 91 0.50 2.28 6.95
N SER A 92 0.52 1.64 8.12
CA SER A 92 1.25 0.38 8.33
C SER A 92 0.77 -0.72 7.39
N ASN A 93 -0.54 -0.89 7.25
CA ASN A 93 -1.14 -1.90 6.37
C ASN A 93 -0.77 -1.65 4.90
N ALA A 94 -0.95 -0.41 4.42
CA ALA A 94 -0.60 -0.04 3.05
C ALA A 94 0.89 -0.28 2.74
N LEU A 95 1.78 0.13 3.65
CA LEU A 95 3.23 -0.05 3.49
C LEU A 95 3.64 -1.52 3.56
N THR A 96 2.98 -2.32 4.39
CA THR A 96 3.20 -3.78 4.46
C THR A 96 2.86 -4.44 3.13
N ASN A 97 1.70 -4.10 2.57
CA ASN A 97 1.25 -4.66 1.29
C ASN A 97 2.19 -4.25 0.15
N ILE A 98 2.55 -2.98 0.08
CA ILE A 98 3.52 -2.47 -0.91
C ILE A 98 4.88 -3.17 -0.78
N SER A 99 5.38 -3.36 0.45
CA SER A 99 6.62 -4.09 0.71
C SER A 99 6.56 -5.54 0.21
N ALA A 100 5.46 -6.24 0.49
CA ALA A 100 5.23 -7.60 0.01
C ALA A 100 5.19 -7.66 -1.53
N PHE A 101 4.53 -6.71 -2.18
CA PHE A 101 4.50 -6.63 -3.64
C PHE A 101 5.88 -6.38 -4.24
N MET A 102 6.67 -5.47 -3.66
CA MET A 102 8.03 -5.20 -4.14
C MET A 102 8.98 -6.39 -3.94
N GLY A 103 8.87 -7.10 -2.80
CA GLY A 103 9.59 -8.35 -2.58
C GLY A 103 9.30 -9.42 -3.64
N SER A 104 8.13 -9.38 -4.27
CA SER A 104 7.74 -10.30 -5.34
C SER A 104 8.11 -9.83 -6.77
N THR A 105 8.53 -8.57 -6.96
CA THR A 105 8.69 -7.93 -8.29
C THR A 105 10.13 -7.51 -8.62
N GLU A 106 11.14 -8.15 -8.02
CA GLU A 106 12.59 -7.88 -8.20
C GLU A 106 13.04 -6.45 -7.79
N GLY A 107 12.12 -5.62 -7.29
CA GLY A 107 12.39 -4.26 -6.85
C GLY A 107 12.64 -4.17 -5.35
N LYS A 108 13.50 -3.24 -4.92
CA LYS A 108 13.62 -2.86 -3.51
C LYS A 108 12.65 -1.73 -3.19
N MET A 109 12.11 -1.75 -1.98
CA MET A 109 11.35 -0.63 -1.44
C MET A 109 12.22 0.62 -1.43
N PRO A 110 11.76 1.76 -2.00
CA PRO A 110 12.47 3.02 -1.88
C PRO A 110 12.80 3.35 -0.43
N ASP A 111 13.95 4.01 -0.22
CA ASP A 111 14.45 4.31 1.12
C ASP A 111 13.44 5.14 1.94
N GLU A 112 12.76 6.08 1.31
CA GLU A 112 11.76 6.93 1.96
C GLU A 112 10.55 6.12 2.44
N LEU A 113 10.04 5.21 1.62
CA LEU A 113 8.96 4.31 2.03
C LEU A 113 9.42 3.34 3.13
N SER A 114 10.67 2.85 3.06
CA SER A 114 11.25 1.98 4.08
C SER A 114 11.41 2.67 5.43
N ARG A 115 11.83 3.95 5.42
CA ARG A 115 11.92 4.80 6.62
C ARG A 115 10.54 5.07 7.19
N LEU A 116 9.58 5.46 6.34
CA LEU A 116 8.20 5.69 6.76
C LEU A 116 7.61 4.43 7.43
N TYR A 117 7.82 3.26 6.83
CA TYR A 117 7.35 1.98 7.38
C TYR A 117 7.94 1.69 8.75
N SER A 118 9.25 1.89 8.92
CA SER A 118 9.91 1.74 10.22
C SER A 118 9.35 2.72 11.26
N THR A 119 9.23 4.00 10.89
CA THR A 119 8.72 5.06 11.79
C THR A 119 7.29 4.80 12.25
N VAL A 120 6.39 4.45 11.32
CA VAL A 120 4.98 4.17 11.65
C VAL A 120 4.88 2.97 12.59
N ASN A 121 5.63 1.89 12.32
CA ASN A 121 5.62 0.70 13.18
C ASN A 121 6.17 0.99 14.59
N SER A 122 7.25 1.77 14.70
CA SER A 122 7.76 2.20 16.01
C SER A 122 6.72 2.97 16.80
N GLN A 123 6.01 3.92 16.18
CA GLN A 123 4.96 4.69 16.85
C GLN A 123 3.78 3.82 17.31
N ILE A 124 3.37 2.83 16.51
CA ILE A 124 2.33 1.87 16.91
C ILE A 124 2.77 1.08 18.15
N ILE A 125 4.02 0.63 18.19
CA ILE A 125 4.57 -0.13 19.32
C ILE A 125 4.63 0.76 20.59
N GLU A 126 5.15 1.97 20.45
CA GLU A 126 5.26 2.93 21.56
C GLU A 126 3.89 3.27 22.15
N LYS A 127 2.89 3.56 21.31
CA LYS A 127 1.52 3.84 21.78
C LYS A 127 0.88 2.65 22.49
N ARG A 128 1.11 1.43 22.00
CA ARG A 128 0.64 0.22 22.68
C ARG A 128 1.28 0.12 24.06
N GLN A 129 2.58 0.37 24.20
CA GLN A 129 3.27 0.33 25.49
C GLN A 129 2.82 1.42 26.47
N GLN A 130 2.40 2.59 26.00
CA GLN A 130 1.88 3.68 26.84
C GLN A 130 0.46 3.43 27.37
N ASN A 131 -0.31 2.55 26.71
CA ASN A 131 -1.67 2.19 27.09
C ASN A 131 -1.74 0.95 28.02
N TYR A 132 -0.59 0.36 28.39
CA TYR A 132 -0.44 -0.72 29.38
C TYR A 132 0.23 -0.21 30.65
#